data_AF-A0A7J7SYM9-F1
#
_entry.id   AF-A0A7J7SYM9-F1
#
_cell.length_a   1.000
_cell.length_b   1.000
_cell.length_c   1.000
_cell.angle_alpha   90.00
_cell.angle_beta   90.00
_cell.angle_gamma   90.00
#
_symmetry.space_group_name_H-M   'P 1'
#
loop_
_entity.id
_entity.type
_entity.pdbx_description
1 polymer ?
#
loop_
_entity_poly.entity_id
_entity_poly.type
_entity_poly.pdbx_seq_one_letter_code
_entity_poly.pdbx_strand_id
1 'polypeptide(L)'
;MPALHPARLWALLALWLCRAAPARALQCRDGHEPCVNEGTCVTFNNGTGYCKCPEGFLGEYCQHRDPCEKNRCQNGGTCVAQAMLGKATCQCALGFTGEDCQYSTTHPCYASPSCLNGGTCHVLSQDDYECTCQVGFTGKLCQWADACLSHPCANGSTCTTVANQFSCKCLAGFTGQKCETDVNECDIPGQCQHGGTCINLPGSYQCQCPQGFTGQHCDRPYVPCAPSPCVNGGTCRQTSDFTFECNCLPETVRSKRNRCGKLIRQSMEWKGTQ
;
A
#
# COMPACT_ATOMS: atom_id res chain seq x y z
N MET A 1 -13.39 -59.61 -47.37
CA MET A 1 -13.29 -60.85 -46.55
C MET A 1 -12.38 -60.57 -45.37
N PRO A 2 -12.71 -61.10 -44.18
CA PRO A 2 -12.50 -60.44 -42.90
C PRO A 2 -11.41 -61.11 -42.06
N ALA A 3 -11.00 -60.45 -40.98
CA ALA A 3 -10.59 -61.14 -39.76
C ALA A 3 -11.07 -60.30 -38.56
N LEU A 4 -12.30 -60.59 -38.14
CA LEU A 4 -12.77 -60.29 -36.78
C LEU A 4 -12.02 -61.20 -35.80
N HIS A 5 -11.43 -60.64 -34.75
CA HIS A 5 -11.13 -61.38 -33.52
C HIS A 5 -11.08 -60.43 -32.31
N PRO A 6 -11.33 -60.93 -31.09
CA PRO A 6 -12.47 -60.49 -30.31
C PRO A 6 -11.99 -59.90 -28.98
N ALA A 7 -11.56 -58.65 -28.99
CA ALA A 7 -11.14 -57.96 -27.77
C ALA A 7 -12.15 -56.90 -27.29
N ARG A 8 -13.38 -56.91 -27.80
CA ARG A 8 -14.47 -55.98 -27.43
C ARG A 8 -15.59 -56.60 -26.60
N LEU A 9 -15.36 -57.74 -25.95
CA LEU A 9 -16.34 -58.39 -25.08
C LEU A 9 -16.01 -58.36 -23.58
N TRP A 10 -14.78 -57.99 -23.19
CA TRP A 10 -14.41 -57.84 -21.77
C TRP A 10 -14.54 -56.40 -21.24
N ALA A 11 -14.69 -55.40 -22.12
CA ALA A 11 -14.90 -54.02 -21.72
C ALA A 11 -16.38 -53.68 -21.42
N LEU A 12 -17.33 -54.52 -21.86
CA LEU A 12 -18.76 -54.30 -21.64
C LEU A 12 -19.33 -55.09 -20.44
N LEU A 13 -18.60 -56.07 -19.91
CA LEU A 13 -18.99 -56.84 -18.72
C LEU A 13 -18.48 -56.23 -17.40
N ALA A 14 -17.39 -55.46 -17.42
CA ALA A 14 -16.94 -54.70 -16.24
C ALA A 14 -17.77 -53.42 -15.97
N LEU A 15 -18.49 -52.93 -16.98
CA LEU A 15 -19.41 -51.80 -16.86
C LEU A 15 -20.83 -52.20 -16.39
N TRP A 16 -21.11 -53.50 -16.19
CA TRP A 16 -22.39 -54.00 -15.70
C TRP A 16 -22.38 -54.48 -14.24
N LEU A 17 -21.22 -54.47 -13.57
CA LEU A 17 -21.10 -54.76 -12.13
C LEU A 17 -20.80 -53.53 -11.26
N CYS A 18 -20.73 -52.33 -11.83
CA CYS A 18 -21.10 -51.12 -11.10
C CYS A 18 -22.57 -50.82 -11.40
N ARG A 19 -23.46 -51.74 -11.00
CA ARG A 19 -24.78 -51.28 -10.54
C ARG A 19 -24.44 -50.27 -9.47
N ALA A 20 -24.64 -48.99 -9.78
CA ALA A 20 -24.73 -47.96 -8.78
C ALA A 20 -25.63 -48.55 -7.70
N ALA A 21 -25.04 -48.96 -6.58
CA ALA A 21 -25.81 -49.12 -5.38
C ALA A 21 -26.50 -47.77 -5.28
N PRO A 22 -27.85 -47.71 -5.30
CA PRO A 22 -28.49 -46.46 -4.96
C PRO A 22 -27.81 -46.04 -3.67
N ALA A 23 -27.30 -44.80 -3.61
CA ALA A 23 -26.89 -44.21 -2.35
C ALA A 23 -28.16 -44.21 -1.50
N ARG A 24 -28.45 -45.36 -0.87
CA ARG A 24 -29.41 -45.47 0.20
C ARG A 24 -28.86 -44.48 1.18
N ALA A 25 -29.57 -43.38 1.40
CA ALA A 25 -29.42 -42.61 2.62
C ALA A 25 -29.23 -43.64 3.74
N LEU A 26 -28.08 -43.60 4.42
CA LEU A 26 -27.56 -44.74 5.16
C LEU A 26 -28.63 -45.16 6.19
N GLN A 27 -29.42 -46.18 5.85
CA GLN A 27 -30.59 -46.58 6.64
C GLN A 27 -30.09 -47.18 7.94
N CYS A 28 -30.86 -47.04 9.02
CA CYS A 28 -30.57 -47.68 10.31
C CYS A 28 -30.19 -49.14 10.07
N ARG A 29 -28.97 -49.49 10.47
CA ARG A 29 -28.43 -50.84 10.29
C ARG A 29 -28.79 -51.70 11.50
N ASP A 30 -28.72 -51.09 12.67
CA ASP A 30 -29.20 -51.66 13.93
C ASP A 30 -29.83 -50.55 14.79
N GLY A 31 -29.97 -50.78 16.10
CA GLY A 31 -30.55 -49.81 17.03
C GLY A 31 -29.71 -48.54 17.26
N HIS A 32 -28.44 -48.53 16.86
CA HIS A 32 -27.50 -47.45 17.08
C HIS A 32 -26.78 -46.99 15.80
N GLU A 33 -26.30 -47.88 14.94
CA GLU A 33 -25.64 -47.53 13.68
C GLU A 33 -26.68 -47.05 12.65
N PRO A 34 -26.52 -45.87 12.01
CA PRO A 34 -25.30 -45.05 11.88
C PRO A 34 -25.14 -43.89 12.88
N CYS A 35 -26.00 -43.78 13.88
CA CYS A 35 -25.92 -42.75 14.91
C CYS A 35 -24.66 -42.92 15.78
N VAL A 36 -24.01 -41.81 16.10
CA VAL A 36 -22.84 -41.77 16.98
C VAL A 36 -23.20 -41.13 18.33
N ASN A 37 -22.25 -41.10 19.27
CA ASN A 37 -22.42 -40.48 20.59
C ASN A 37 -23.68 -40.97 21.32
N GLU A 38 -23.90 -42.29 21.37
CA GLU A 38 -25.05 -42.91 22.04
C GLU A 38 -26.43 -42.52 21.45
N GLY A 39 -26.44 -42.00 20.22
CA GLY A 39 -27.66 -41.80 19.44
C GLY A 39 -28.41 -43.12 19.22
N THR A 40 -29.74 -43.03 19.21
CA THR A 40 -30.61 -44.17 18.92
C THR A 40 -31.21 -44.03 17.53
N CYS A 41 -31.11 -45.08 16.71
CA CYS A 41 -31.67 -45.08 15.37
C CYS A 41 -33.16 -45.46 15.41
N VAL A 42 -34.01 -44.56 14.92
CA VAL A 42 -35.46 -44.73 14.92
C VAL A 42 -35.94 -44.91 13.48
N THR A 43 -36.59 -46.04 13.20
CA THR A 43 -37.08 -46.41 11.86
C THR A 43 -38.57 -46.12 11.67
N PHE A 44 -38.95 -45.78 10.44
CA PHE A 44 -40.34 -45.61 9.99
C PHE A 44 -40.82 -46.80 9.13
N ASN A 45 -42.14 -46.96 9.00
CA ASN A 45 -42.76 -48.08 8.26
C ASN A 45 -42.42 -48.11 6.75
N ASN A 46 -41.97 -47.00 6.18
CA ASN A 46 -41.52 -46.90 4.79
C ASN A 46 -40.03 -47.27 4.59
N GLY A 47 -39.35 -47.72 5.65
CA GLY A 47 -37.94 -48.10 5.63
C GLY A 47 -36.94 -46.95 5.76
N THR A 48 -37.37 -45.71 6.00
CA THR A 48 -36.45 -44.61 6.36
C THR A 48 -36.21 -44.57 7.87
N GLY A 49 -35.18 -43.86 8.33
CA GLY A 49 -34.92 -43.68 9.75
C GLY A 49 -34.19 -42.37 10.04
N TYR A 50 -34.16 -41.97 11.30
CA TYR A 50 -33.42 -40.80 11.79
C TYR A 50 -32.75 -41.12 13.13
N CYS A 51 -31.71 -40.36 13.46
CA CYS A 51 -31.06 -40.48 14.75
C CYS A 51 -31.73 -39.59 15.79
N LYS A 52 -32.20 -40.20 16.88
CA LYS A 52 -32.62 -39.49 18.08
C LYS A 52 -31.38 -39.24 18.94
N CYS A 53 -31.00 -37.97 19.07
CA CYS A 53 -29.80 -37.59 19.80
C CYS A 53 -30.04 -37.45 21.30
N PRO A 54 -29.05 -37.85 22.13
CA PRO A 54 -29.04 -37.56 23.55
C PRO A 54 -28.81 -36.06 23.80
N GLU A 55 -29.06 -35.63 25.04
CA GLU A 55 -28.88 -34.23 25.46
C GLU A 55 -27.43 -33.76 25.19
N GLY A 56 -27.29 -32.56 24.64
CA GLY A 56 -25.98 -32.00 24.28
C GLY A 56 -25.40 -32.48 22.94
N PHE A 57 -26.15 -33.24 22.13
CA PHE A 57 -25.73 -33.66 20.79
C PHE A 57 -26.76 -33.31 19.72
N LEU A 58 -26.26 -32.94 18.54
CA LEU A 58 -27.01 -32.48 17.37
C LEU A 58 -26.44 -33.07 16.07
N GLY A 59 -27.17 -32.86 14.99
CA GLY A 59 -26.81 -33.31 13.64
C GLY A 59 -27.63 -34.52 13.21
N GLU A 60 -27.56 -34.82 11.92
CA GLU A 60 -28.29 -35.94 11.31
C GLU A 60 -27.97 -37.30 11.95
N TYR A 61 -26.74 -37.46 12.46
CA TYR A 61 -26.22 -38.67 13.09
C TYR A 61 -25.77 -38.46 14.53
N CYS A 62 -26.16 -37.34 15.17
CA CYS A 62 -25.71 -36.95 16.51
C CYS A 62 -24.19 -36.72 16.63
N GLN A 63 -23.56 -36.34 15.51
CA GLN A 63 -22.11 -36.18 15.40
C GLN A 63 -21.58 -34.86 15.96
N HIS A 64 -22.45 -33.87 16.17
CA HIS A 64 -22.05 -32.54 16.66
C HIS A 64 -22.40 -32.40 18.13
N ARG A 65 -21.50 -31.84 18.93
CA ARG A 65 -21.83 -31.38 20.29
C ARG A 65 -22.66 -30.11 20.18
N ASP A 66 -23.68 -29.95 21.02
CA ASP A 66 -24.54 -28.76 21.02
C ASP A 66 -23.70 -27.52 21.39
N PRO A 67 -23.51 -26.57 20.45
CA PRO A 67 -22.75 -25.35 20.70
C PRO A 67 -23.45 -24.38 21.66
N CYS A 68 -24.72 -24.60 22.01
CA CYS A 68 -25.49 -23.77 22.94
C CYS A 68 -25.59 -24.34 24.36
N GLU A 69 -25.03 -25.52 24.64
CA GLU A 69 -25.07 -26.16 25.97
C GLU A 69 -24.43 -25.30 27.06
N LYS A 70 -23.41 -24.53 26.70
CA LYS A 70 -22.88 -23.43 27.53
C LYS A 70 -23.25 -22.14 26.83
N ASN A 71 -24.03 -21.27 27.48
CA ASN A 71 -24.48 -20.04 26.86
C ASN A 71 -23.29 -19.17 26.43
N ARG A 72 -22.99 -19.19 25.12
CA ARG A 72 -21.90 -18.41 24.50
C ARG A 72 -22.27 -16.95 24.26
N CYS A 73 -23.57 -16.67 24.20
CA CYS A 73 -24.07 -15.34 23.89
C CYS A 73 -24.01 -14.46 25.15
N GLN A 74 -23.33 -13.33 25.03
CA GLN A 74 -23.17 -12.34 26.08
C GLN A 74 -24.37 -11.38 26.14
N ASN A 75 -24.43 -10.55 27.19
CA ASN A 75 -25.36 -9.44 27.32
C ASN A 75 -26.84 -9.82 27.11
N GLY A 76 -27.24 -11.00 27.60
CA GLY A 76 -28.62 -11.48 27.50
C GLY A 76 -29.03 -11.94 26.10
N GLY A 77 -28.06 -12.22 25.22
CA GLY A 77 -28.33 -12.83 23.92
C GLY A 77 -28.83 -14.28 24.03
N THR A 78 -29.64 -14.69 23.07
CA THR A 78 -30.19 -16.05 22.97
C THR A 78 -29.41 -16.87 21.96
N CYS A 79 -28.86 -18.01 22.38
CA CYS A 79 -28.13 -18.93 21.50
C CYS A 79 -29.10 -19.77 20.67
N VAL A 80 -28.88 -19.82 19.35
CA VAL A 80 -29.65 -20.64 18.42
C VAL A 80 -28.71 -21.61 17.72
N ALA A 81 -28.87 -22.90 17.99
CA ALA A 81 -28.06 -23.95 17.38
C ALA A 81 -28.58 -24.31 15.97
N GLN A 82 -27.68 -24.31 15.00
CA GLN A 82 -27.89 -24.84 13.66
C GLN A 82 -27.55 -26.33 13.67
N ALA A 83 -28.51 -27.16 14.06
CA ALA A 83 -28.31 -28.58 14.37
C ALA A 83 -27.54 -29.36 13.29
N MET A 84 -27.80 -29.10 12.00
CA MET A 84 -27.16 -29.82 10.89
C MET A 84 -25.70 -29.43 10.62
N LEU A 85 -25.28 -28.24 11.05
CA LEU A 85 -23.91 -27.73 10.84
C LEU A 85 -23.04 -27.84 12.08
N GLY A 86 -23.63 -28.12 13.25
CA GLY A 86 -22.93 -28.06 14.54
C GLY A 86 -22.45 -26.65 14.89
N LYS A 87 -23.10 -25.61 14.35
CA LYS A 87 -22.77 -24.19 14.60
C LYS A 87 -23.86 -23.51 15.41
N ALA A 88 -23.55 -22.38 16.03
CA ALA A 88 -24.53 -21.55 16.72
C ALA A 88 -24.46 -20.11 16.21
N THR A 89 -25.59 -19.42 16.28
CA THR A 89 -25.71 -17.97 16.07
C THR A 89 -26.36 -17.35 17.30
N CYS A 90 -25.93 -16.16 17.69
CA CYS A 90 -26.55 -15.42 18.78
C CYS A 90 -27.60 -14.43 18.27
N GLN A 91 -28.78 -14.44 18.87
CA GLN A 91 -29.77 -13.39 18.75
C GLN A 91 -29.55 -12.37 19.86
N CYS A 92 -29.07 -11.17 19.51
CA CYS A 92 -28.68 -10.17 20.51
C CYS A 92 -29.88 -9.42 21.09
N ALA A 93 -29.78 -9.10 22.38
CA ALA A 93 -30.68 -8.17 23.03
C ALA A 93 -30.51 -6.75 22.45
N LEU A 94 -31.54 -5.91 22.63
CA LEU A 94 -31.52 -4.52 22.17
C LEU A 94 -30.31 -3.77 22.76
N GLY A 95 -29.58 -3.05 21.90
CA GLY A 95 -28.39 -2.31 22.31
C GLY A 95 -27.08 -3.10 22.25
N PHE A 96 -27.11 -4.37 21.83
CA PHE A 96 -25.90 -5.20 21.68
C PHE A 96 -25.76 -5.78 20.26
N THR A 97 -24.52 -6.07 19.87
CA THR A 97 -24.12 -6.59 18.56
C THR A 97 -22.82 -7.39 18.65
N GLY A 98 -22.38 -7.98 17.54
CA GLY A 98 -21.26 -8.92 17.46
C GLY A 98 -21.71 -10.38 17.39
N GLU A 99 -20.78 -11.28 17.05
CA GLU A 99 -21.07 -12.72 16.88
C GLU A 99 -21.61 -13.36 18.17
N ASP A 100 -21.09 -12.91 19.32
CA ASP A 100 -21.46 -13.37 20.65
C ASP A 100 -22.21 -12.29 21.44
N CYS A 101 -22.77 -11.27 20.77
CA CYS A 101 -23.44 -10.13 21.41
C CYS A 101 -22.58 -9.37 22.44
N GLN A 102 -21.26 -9.40 22.25
CA GLN A 102 -20.29 -8.90 23.21
C GLN A 102 -20.12 -7.36 23.18
N TYR A 103 -20.56 -6.69 22.12
CA TYR A 103 -20.36 -5.25 21.94
C TYR A 103 -21.66 -4.47 22.10
N SER A 104 -21.58 -3.28 22.69
CA SER A 104 -22.67 -2.30 22.62
C SER A 104 -22.88 -1.85 21.17
N THR A 105 -24.11 -1.54 20.76
CA THR A 105 -24.40 -0.89 19.48
C THR A 105 -23.79 0.51 19.37
N THR A 106 -23.37 1.11 20.48
CA THR A 106 -22.63 2.38 20.51
C THR A 106 -21.12 2.20 20.42
N HIS A 107 -20.63 0.96 20.38
CA HIS A 107 -19.19 0.70 20.36
C HIS A 107 -18.56 1.25 19.07
N PRO A 108 -17.47 2.05 19.12
CA PRO A 108 -16.96 2.80 17.98
C PRO A 108 -16.69 1.96 16.71
N CYS A 109 -16.16 0.75 16.87
CA CYS A 109 -15.89 -0.17 15.75
C CYS A 109 -17.12 -0.87 15.15
N TYR A 110 -18.27 -0.85 15.83
CA TYR A 110 -19.50 -1.55 15.43
C TYR A 110 -20.66 -0.59 15.17
N ALA A 111 -20.59 0.63 15.72
CA ALA A 111 -21.45 1.73 15.37
C ALA A 111 -21.15 2.16 13.93
N SER A 112 -22.20 2.39 13.14
CA SER A 112 -22.05 2.94 11.80
C SER A 112 -21.83 4.45 11.89
N PRO A 113 -20.85 5.03 11.17
CA PRO A 113 -19.97 4.37 10.20
C PRO A 113 -18.74 3.71 10.86
N SER A 114 -18.32 2.55 10.34
CA SER A 114 -17.13 1.80 10.74
C SER A 114 -16.11 1.69 9.59
N CYS A 115 -15.00 0.97 9.80
CA CYS A 115 -14.00 0.73 8.76
C CYS A 115 -14.59 -0.08 7.58
N LEU A 116 -14.50 0.47 6.37
CA LEU A 116 -14.99 -0.13 5.13
C LEU A 116 -13.92 -0.97 4.44
N ASN A 117 -14.32 -1.71 3.39
CA ASN A 117 -13.42 -2.45 2.50
C ASN A 117 -12.44 -3.40 3.22
N GLY A 118 -12.91 -4.04 4.30
CA GLY A 118 -12.09 -4.98 5.09
C GLY A 118 -11.01 -4.31 5.95
N GLY A 119 -11.12 -2.99 6.19
CA GLY A 119 -10.26 -2.27 7.11
C GLY A 119 -10.37 -2.81 8.54
N THR A 120 -9.24 -2.85 9.25
CA THR A 120 -9.18 -3.28 10.65
C THR A 120 -9.44 -2.08 11.55
N CYS A 121 -10.36 -2.22 12.51
CA CYS A 121 -10.69 -1.16 13.46
C CYS A 121 -9.85 -1.30 14.74
N HIS A 122 -9.23 -0.21 15.16
CA HIS A 122 -8.49 -0.09 16.41
C HIS A 122 -9.18 0.95 17.30
N VAL A 123 -9.71 0.50 18.44
CA VAL A 123 -10.34 1.39 19.42
C VAL A 123 -9.26 2.23 20.09
N LEU A 124 -9.42 3.56 20.08
CA LEU A 124 -8.54 4.49 20.78
C LEU A 124 -9.14 4.90 22.13
N SER A 125 -10.47 5.06 22.20
CA SER A 125 -11.21 5.38 23.43
C SER A 125 -12.65 4.88 23.36
N GLN A 126 -13.48 5.22 24.36
CA GLN A 126 -14.89 4.82 24.40
C GLN A 126 -15.70 5.29 23.18
N ASP A 127 -15.31 6.41 22.57
CA ASP A 127 -16.03 7.03 21.43
C ASP A 127 -15.12 7.27 20.20
N ASP A 128 -13.85 6.86 20.25
CA ASP A 128 -12.88 7.13 19.18
C ASP A 128 -12.17 5.85 18.71
N TYR A 129 -11.86 5.84 17.41
CA TYR A 129 -11.23 4.71 16.74
C TYR A 129 -10.46 5.14 15.51
N GLU A 130 -9.52 4.28 15.11
CA GLU A 130 -8.73 4.40 13.90
C GLU A 130 -8.94 3.17 13.00
N CYS A 131 -8.94 3.38 11.69
CA CYS A 131 -8.97 2.30 10.72
C CYS A 131 -7.60 2.08 10.09
N THR A 132 -7.11 0.85 10.14
CA THR A 132 -6.00 0.41 9.30
C THR A 132 -6.55 -0.18 8.01
N CYS A 133 -6.26 0.48 6.88
CA CYS A 133 -6.79 0.09 5.58
C CYS A 133 -6.02 -1.06 4.94
N GLN A 134 -6.75 -1.91 4.22
CA GLN A 134 -6.15 -2.91 3.35
C GLN A 134 -5.42 -2.24 2.19
N VAL A 135 -4.46 -2.97 1.61
CA VAL A 135 -3.77 -2.52 0.39
C VAL A 135 -4.80 -2.23 -0.70
N GLY A 136 -4.69 -1.07 -1.35
CA GLY A 136 -5.69 -0.63 -2.33
C GLY A 136 -6.71 0.36 -1.81
N PHE A 137 -6.77 0.63 -0.51
CA PHE A 137 -7.75 1.53 0.09
C PHE A 137 -7.12 2.60 0.99
N THR A 138 -7.81 3.72 1.12
CA THR A 138 -7.37 4.89 1.88
C THR A 138 -8.58 5.71 2.38
N GLY A 139 -8.31 6.77 3.13
CA GLY A 139 -9.29 7.59 3.84
C GLY A 139 -9.53 7.12 5.27
N LYS A 140 -10.14 7.99 6.09
CA LYS A 140 -10.37 7.75 7.53
C LYS A 140 -11.12 6.45 7.82
N LEU A 141 -12.03 6.06 6.93
CA LEU A 141 -12.87 4.86 7.04
C LEU A 141 -12.48 3.80 6.01
N CYS A 142 -11.33 3.92 5.36
CA CYS A 142 -10.93 3.05 4.24
C CYS A 142 -11.95 3.04 3.10
N GLN A 143 -12.68 4.14 2.93
CA GLN A 143 -13.81 4.25 2.03
C GLN A 143 -13.40 4.46 0.57
N TRP A 144 -12.16 4.89 0.33
CA TRP A 144 -11.69 5.24 -1.01
C TRP A 144 -10.72 4.21 -1.56
N ALA A 145 -10.87 3.86 -2.83
CA ALA A 145 -9.83 3.14 -3.56
C ALA A 145 -8.63 4.07 -3.75
N ASP A 146 -7.43 3.58 -3.49
CA ASP A 146 -6.21 4.38 -3.58
C ASP A 146 -5.82 4.61 -5.04
N ALA A 147 -6.20 5.78 -5.56
CA ALA A 147 -5.89 6.21 -6.92
C ALA A 147 -4.39 6.46 -7.14
N CYS A 148 -3.60 6.64 -6.07
CA CYS A 148 -2.16 6.89 -6.15
C CYS A 148 -1.32 5.64 -6.42
N LEU A 149 -1.88 4.43 -6.34
CA LEU A 149 -1.15 3.18 -6.61
C LEU A 149 -0.60 3.09 -8.03
N SER A 150 -1.22 3.79 -8.97
CA SER A 150 -0.75 3.87 -10.35
C SER A 150 0.41 4.86 -10.56
N HIS A 151 0.86 5.52 -9.50
CA HIS A 151 1.85 6.61 -9.53
C HIS A 151 1.54 7.67 -10.60
N PRO A 152 0.37 8.32 -10.53
CA PRO A 152 -0.09 9.21 -11.60
C PRO A 152 0.68 10.53 -11.68
N CYS A 153 1.37 10.95 -10.61
CA CYS A 153 2.08 12.23 -10.54
C CYS A 153 3.53 12.11 -11.03
N ALA A 154 3.93 12.99 -11.94
CA ALA A 154 5.25 13.07 -12.54
C ALA A 154 6.21 13.95 -11.70
N ASN A 155 7.49 13.97 -12.12
CA ASN A 155 8.53 14.87 -11.62
C ASN A 155 8.73 14.84 -10.09
N GLY A 156 8.50 13.68 -9.46
CA GLY A 156 8.67 13.52 -8.00
C GLY A 156 7.61 14.22 -7.16
N SER A 157 6.48 14.60 -7.76
CA SER A 157 5.38 15.31 -7.10
C SER A 157 4.62 14.40 -6.12
N THR A 158 4.02 14.99 -5.10
CA THR A 158 3.25 14.24 -4.09
C THR A 158 1.86 13.89 -4.61
N CYS A 159 1.47 12.63 -4.51
CA CYS A 159 0.12 12.15 -4.81
C CYS A 159 -0.71 12.03 -3.53
N THR A 160 -1.96 12.47 -3.58
CA THR A 160 -2.97 12.18 -2.56
C THR A 160 -4.26 11.68 -3.21
N THR A 161 -4.95 10.76 -2.55
CA THR A 161 -6.27 10.30 -2.99
C THR A 161 -7.35 11.13 -2.29
N VAL A 162 -8.23 11.74 -3.06
CA VAL A 162 -9.38 12.52 -2.58
C VAL A 162 -10.63 12.01 -3.30
N ALA A 163 -11.60 11.49 -2.55
CA ALA A 163 -12.88 11.02 -3.11
C ALA A 163 -12.75 10.06 -4.31
N ASN A 164 -11.90 9.03 -4.20
CA ASN A 164 -11.56 8.07 -5.27
C ASN A 164 -10.81 8.64 -6.49
N GLN A 165 -10.32 9.88 -6.42
CA GLN A 165 -9.52 10.48 -7.48
C GLN A 165 -8.13 10.81 -6.96
N PHE A 166 -7.13 10.78 -7.85
CA PHE A 166 -5.81 11.27 -7.51
C PHE A 166 -5.78 12.80 -7.59
N SER A 167 -5.00 13.41 -6.72
CA SER A 167 -4.64 14.82 -6.75
C SER A 167 -3.12 14.93 -6.63
N CYS A 168 -2.49 15.61 -7.57
CA CYS A 168 -1.05 15.82 -7.57
C CYS A 168 -0.73 17.21 -7.04
N LYS A 169 0.10 17.27 -6.00
CA LYS A 169 0.72 18.50 -5.54
C LYS A 169 2.06 18.68 -6.23
N CYS A 170 2.08 19.53 -7.25
CA CYS A 170 3.26 19.77 -8.06
C CYS A 170 4.37 20.46 -7.27
N LEU A 171 5.62 20.07 -7.55
CA LEU A 171 6.79 20.82 -7.13
C LEU A 171 6.84 22.17 -7.87
N ALA A 172 7.56 23.13 -7.30
CA ALA A 172 7.80 24.41 -7.97
C ALA A 172 8.48 24.17 -9.34
N GLY A 173 8.08 24.94 -10.35
CA GLY A 173 8.54 24.78 -11.73
C GLY A 173 7.76 23.73 -12.54
N PHE A 174 6.78 23.04 -11.97
CA PHE A 174 5.92 22.09 -12.70
C PHE A 174 4.44 22.42 -12.57
N THR A 175 3.67 22.06 -13.59
CA THR A 175 2.22 22.28 -13.70
C THR A 175 1.54 21.14 -14.46
N GLY A 176 0.22 21.21 -14.61
CA GLY A 176 -0.61 20.15 -15.18
C GLY A 176 -1.28 19.27 -14.11
N GLN A 177 -2.26 18.48 -14.52
CA GLN A 177 -3.01 17.62 -13.58
C GLN A 177 -2.12 16.55 -12.94
N LYS A 178 -1.09 16.10 -13.67
CA LYS A 178 -0.12 15.10 -13.23
C LYS A 178 1.25 15.72 -12.97
N CYS A 179 1.37 17.05 -12.95
CA CYS A 179 2.64 17.75 -12.79
C CYS A 179 3.67 17.38 -13.88
N GLU A 180 3.19 17.05 -15.07
CA GLU A 180 3.94 16.58 -16.22
C GLU A 180 4.55 17.71 -17.05
N THR A 181 4.00 18.92 -16.92
CA THR A 181 4.36 20.06 -17.73
C THR A 181 5.37 20.92 -16.99
N ASP A 182 6.50 21.16 -17.64
CA ASP A 182 7.49 22.13 -17.19
C ASP A 182 6.94 23.56 -17.32
N VAL A 183 7.12 24.38 -16.29
CA VAL A 183 6.76 25.80 -16.33
C VAL A 183 7.90 26.54 -17.00
N ASN A 184 7.62 27.22 -18.09
CA ASN A 184 8.63 28.07 -18.71
C ASN A 184 8.73 29.42 -17.97
N GLU A 185 9.66 29.55 -17.03
CA GLU A 185 9.81 30.82 -16.31
C GLU A 185 10.33 31.97 -17.19
N CYS A 186 10.85 31.68 -18.38
CA CYS A 186 11.27 32.72 -19.33
C CYS A 186 10.11 33.46 -20.00
N ASP A 187 8.88 32.93 -19.91
CA ASP A 187 7.68 33.63 -20.36
C ASP A 187 7.25 34.73 -19.37
N ILE A 188 7.83 34.76 -18.16
CA ILE A 188 7.59 35.78 -17.15
C ILE A 188 8.38 37.05 -17.53
N PRO A 189 7.71 38.19 -17.79
CA PRO A 189 8.39 39.42 -18.15
C PRO A 189 9.35 39.88 -17.06
N GLY A 190 10.59 40.19 -17.45
CA GLY A 190 11.62 40.68 -16.51
C GLY A 190 12.28 39.59 -15.67
N GLN A 191 12.07 38.30 -15.98
CA GLN A 191 12.70 37.19 -15.26
C GLN A 191 14.24 37.31 -15.21
N CYS A 192 14.85 37.75 -16.31
CA CYS A 192 16.25 38.15 -16.36
C CYS A 192 16.36 39.65 -16.61
N GLN A 193 17.06 40.35 -15.73
CA GLN A 193 17.21 41.80 -15.74
C GLN A 193 18.44 42.23 -16.54
N HIS A 194 18.53 43.54 -16.80
CA HIS A 194 19.69 44.19 -17.43
C HIS A 194 20.14 43.58 -18.77
N GLY A 195 19.21 43.00 -19.54
CA GLY A 195 19.51 42.38 -20.84
C GLY A 195 20.05 40.94 -20.74
N GLY A 196 19.90 40.27 -19.59
CA GLY A 196 20.22 38.86 -19.44
C GLY A 196 19.36 37.97 -20.35
N THR A 197 19.98 36.93 -20.92
CA THR A 197 19.28 35.92 -21.72
C THR A 197 18.71 34.85 -20.81
N CYS A 198 17.39 34.64 -20.85
CA CYS A 198 16.74 33.59 -20.09
C CYS A 198 16.82 32.24 -20.80
N ILE A 199 17.12 31.19 -20.05
CA ILE A 199 17.13 29.80 -20.52
C ILE A 199 16.23 28.98 -19.60
N ASN A 200 15.19 28.40 -20.19
CA ASN A 200 14.29 27.51 -19.48
C ASN A 200 14.95 26.14 -19.25
N LEU A 201 14.76 25.57 -18.07
CA LEU A 201 15.28 24.26 -17.67
C LEU A 201 14.15 23.44 -17.01
N PRO A 202 14.22 22.10 -17.00
CA PRO A 202 13.21 21.32 -16.29
C PRO A 202 13.12 21.70 -14.80
N GLY A 203 11.97 22.24 -14.39
CA GLY A 203 11.64 22.68 -13.03
C GLY A 203 12.32 23.96 -12.57
N SER A 204 13.00 24.70 -13.47
CA SER A 204 13.74 25.92 -13.11
C SER A 204 14.16 26.73 -14.34
N TYR A 205 14.89 27.82 -14.13
CA TYR A 205 15.48 28.60 -15.21
C TYR A 205 16.87 29.08 -14.83
N GLN A 206 17.61 29.51 -15.84
CA GLN A 206 18.91 30.14 -15.68
C GLN A 206 18.99 31.42 -16.50
N CYS A 207 19.40 32.52 -15.85
CA CYS A 207 19.77 33.74 -16.55
C CYS A 207 21.26 33.72 -16.91
N GLN A 208 21.57 33.91 -18.19
CA GLN A 208 22.91 34.22 -18.65
C GLN A 208 23.12 35.73 -18.56
N CYS A 209 23.88 36.16 -17.55
CA CYS A 209 24.08 37.57 -17.29
C CYS A 209 25.08 38.20 -18.26
N PRO A 210 24.81 39.43 -18.73
CA PRO A 210 25.77 40.20 -19.50
C PRO A 210 26.93 40.61 -18.59
N GLN A 211 28.05 40.98 -19.22
CA GLN A 211 29.22 41.45 -18.50
C GLN A 211 28.86 42.63 -17.59
N GLY A 212 29.28 42.57 -16.33
CA GLY A 212 28.95 43.58 -15.34
C GLY A 212 27.73 43.29 -14.48
N PHE A 213 27.03 42.16 -14.69
CA PHE A 213 25.90 41.74 -13.87
C PHE A 213 26.05 40.30 -13.36
N THR A 214 25.40 40.01 -12.23
CA THR A 214 25.40 38.71 -11.57
C THR A 214 24.11 38.52 -10.77
N GLY A 215 23.96 37.37 -10.10
CA GLY A 215 22.72 36.97 -9.43
C GLY A 215 21.87 36.05 -10.30
N GLN A 216 20.88 35.40 -9.68
CA GLN A 216 20.00 34.45 -10.36
C GLN A 216 19.18 35.14 -11.48
N HIS A 217 18.83 36.41 -11.27
CA HIS A 217 18.06 37.23 -12.19
C HIS A 217 18.90 38.29 -12.92
N CYS A 218 20.23 38.26 -12.79
CA CYS A 218 21.12 39.33 -13.26
C CYS A 218 20.77 40.72 -12.67
N ASP A 219 20.24 40.73 -11.46
CA ASP A 219 19.74 41.89 -10.72
C ASP A 219 20.86 42.65 -9.98
N ARG A 220 22.05 42.05 -9.85
CA ARG A 220 23.15 42.61 -9.07
C ARG A 220 24.29 43.07 -9.98
N PRO A 221 24.88 44.24 -9.74
CA PRO A 221 26.13 44.61 -10.42
C PRO A 221 27.24 43.65 -10.00
N TYR A 222 28.05 43.24 -10.96
CA TYR A 222 29.25 42.46 -10.71
C TYR A 222 30.33 43.35 -10.12
N VAL A 223 30.85 42.97 -8.95
CA VAL A 223 31.96 43.67 -8.28
C VAL A 223 33.16 42.72 -8.21
N PRO A 224 34.27 42.98 -8.94
CA PRO A 224 35.36 42.01 -9.13
C PRO A 224 36.00 41.47 -7.85
N CYS A 225 35.95 42.20 -6.73
CA CYS A 225 36.53 41.79 -5.45
C CYS A 225 35.51 41.66 -4.30
N ALA A 226 34.21 41.63 -4.58
CA ALA A 226 33.17 41.52 -3.56
C ALA A 226 32.05 40.53 -3.98
N PRO A 227 32.04 39.29 -3.44
CA PRO A 227 33.03 38.71 -2.53
C PRO A 227 34.36 38.43 -3.25
N SER A 228 35.47 38.34 -2.50
CA SER A 228 36.79 38.07 -3.08
C SER A 228 36.79 36.75 -3.86
N PRO A 229 37.05 36.76 -5.18
CA PRO A 229 37.20 35.54 -5.98
C PRO A 229 38.52 34.80 -5.70
N CYS A 230 39.44 35.44 -4.98
CA CYS A 230 40.71 34.88 -4.58
C CYS A 230 40.50 33.88 -3.44
N VAL A 231 40.87 32.62 -3.67
CA VAL A 231 40.78 31.54 -2.69
C VAL A 231 42.13 31.33 -1.98
N ASN A 232 42.18 30.50 -0.93
CA ASN A 232 43.40 30.17 -0.17
C ASN A 232 44.13 31.39 0.43
N GLY A 233 43.38 32.39 0.90
CA GLY A 233 43.96 33.57 1.56
C GLY A 233 44.61 34.60 0.63
N GLY A 234 44.43 34.46 -0.70
CA GLY A 234 44.88 35.47 -1.65
C GLY A 234 44.13 36.80 -1.51
N THR A 235 44.84 37.91 -1.68
CA THR A 235 44.26 39.26 -1.65
C THR A 235 43.79 39.68 -3.05
N CYS A 236 42.54 40.10 -3.16
CA CYS A 236 42.00 40.59 -4.43
C CYS A 236 42.38 42.05 -4.68
N ARG A 237 42.78 42.34 -5.92
CA ARG A 237 42.97 43.70 -6.43
C ARG A 237 42.12 43.87 -7.68
N GLN A 238 41.20 44.84 -7.67
CA GLN A 238 40.43 45.21 -8.86
C GLN A 238 41.37 45.88 -9.88
N THR A 239 41.29 45.44 -11.14
CA THR A 239 42.13 45.95 -12.24
C THR A 239 41.32 46.74 -13.27
N SER A 240 40.02 46.50 -13.40
CA SER A 240 39.07 47.32 -14.18
C SER A 240 37.65 47.15 -13.64
N ASP A 241 36.64 47.73 -14.29
CA ASP A 241 35.22 47.60 -13.91
C ASP A 241 34.77 46.14 -13.78
N PHE A 242 35.33 45.23 -14.59
CA PHE A 242 34.92 43.82 -14.62
C PHE A 242 36.08 42.83 -14.44
N THR A 243 37.30 43.31 -14.18
CA THR A 243 38.49 42.44 -14.06
C THR A 243 39.17 42.59 -12.70
N PHE A 244 39.81 41.52 -12.26
CA PHE A 244 40.57 41.47 -11.03
C PHE A 244 41.84 40.64 -11.19
N GLU A 245 42.71 40.79 -10.21
CA GLU A 245 43.94 40.05 -10.02
C GLU A 245 44.06 39.59 -8.57
N CYS A 246 44.50 38.35 -8.38
CA CYS A 246 44.76 37.81 -7.06
C CYS A 246 46.26 37.84 -6.75
N ASN A 247 46.61 38.51 -5.66
CA ASN A 247 47.93 38.45 -5.06
C ASN A 247 47.97 37.24 -4.12
N CYS A 248 48.81 36.27 -4.44
CA CYS A 248 48.88 35.00 -3.74
C CYS A 248 49.92 35.02 -2.63
N LEU A 249 49.64 34.32 -1.53
CA LEU A 249 50.62 34.09 -0.46
C LEU A 249 51.74 33.18 -0.97
N PRO A 250 52.94 33.19 -0.38
CA PRO A 250 54.11 32.42 -0.84
C PRO A 250 53.84 30.92 -1.07
N GLU A 251 52.94 30.33 -0.28
CA GLU A 251 52.54 28.91 -0.36
C GLU A 251 51.45 28.62 -1.42
N THR A 252 51.09 29.61 -2.24
CA THR A 252 50.04 29.51 -3.28
C THR A 252 50.50 30.14 -4.60
N VAL A 253 50.00 29.64 -5.72
CA VAL A 253 50.36 30.13 -7.07
C VAL A 253 49.12 30.52 -7.88
N ARG A 254 49.27 31.50 -8.77
CA ARG A 254 48.17 31.99 -9.60
C ARG A 254 47.79 30.95 -10.67
N SER A 255 46.52 30.57 -10.70
CA SER A 255 45.96 29.65 -11.70
C SER A 255 45.62 30.36 -13.01
N LYS A 256 45.35 29.58 -14.07
CA LYS A 256 44.86 30.09 -15.37
C LYS A 256 43.55 30.88 -15.28
N ARG A 257 42.79 30.76 -14.17
CA ARG A 257 41.56 31.54 -13.91
C ARG A 257 41.82 32.77 -13.02
N ASN A 258 43.06 33.24 -12.92
CA ASN A 258 43.45 34.36 -12.05
C ASN A 258 43.15 34.17 -10.55
N ARG A 259 42.98 32.94 -10.06
CA ARG A 259 42.75 32.61 -8.64
C ARG A 259 43.97 31.94 -8.01
N CYS A 260 44.20 32.10 -6.71
CA CYS A 260 45.31 31.46 -6.00
C CYS A 260 45.02 29.98 -5.71
N GLY A 261 45.73 29.07 -6.39
CA GLY A 261 45.69 27.64 -6.14
C GLY A 261 46.76 27.21 -5.14
N LYS A 262 46.56 26.07 -4.47
CA LYS A 262 47.62 25.43 -3.68
C LYS A 262 48.75 25.01 -4.62
N LEU A 263 50.00 25.15 -4.17
CA LEU A 263 51.13 24.48 -4.81
C LEU A 263 50.86 22.98 -4.79
N ILE A 264 50.61 22.40 -5.97
CA ILE A 264 50.77 20.96 -6.14
C ILE A 264 52.28 20.77 -6.00
N ARG A 265 52.74 20.25 -4.86
CA ARG A 265 54.09 19.69 -4.77
C ARG A 265 54.13 18.58 -5.81
N GLN A 266 54.58 18.89 -7.02
CA GLN A 266 55.12 17.85 -7.88
C GLN A 266 56.27 17.28 -7.07
N SER A 267 56.14 16.00 -6.70
CA SER A 267 57.24 15.19 -6.22
C SER A 267 58.41 15.38 -7.19
N MET A 268 59.38 16.21 -6.81
CA MET A 268 60.73 16.07 -7.31
C MET A 268 61.21 14.71 -6.80
N GLU A 269 61.00 13.66 -7.61
CA GLU A 269 61.82 12.47 -7.51
C GLU A 269 63.25 12.90 -7.80
N TRP A 270 64.01 13.07 -6.72
CA TRP A 270 65.45 13.12 -6.73
C TRP A 270 65.95 11.72 -7.13
N LYS A 271 65.96 11.39 -8.42
CA LYS A 271 66.74 10.24 -8.92
C LYS A 271 68.21 10.68 -8.98
N GLY A 272 68.85 10.65 -7.81
CA GLY A 272 70.31 10.67 -7.68
C GLY A 272 70.84 9.24 -7.68
N THR A 273 71.79 8.98 -8.58
CA THR A 273 72.83 7.91 -8.56
C THR A 273 72.38 6.44 -8.62
N GLN A 274 72.59 5.81 -9.79
CA GLN A 274 73.74 4.93 -10.06
C GLN A 274 74.10 4.99 -11.54
#